data_AF-R7UUP4-F1
#
_entry.id   AF-R7UUP4-F1
#
_cell.length_a   1.000
_cell.length_b   1.000
_cell.length_c   1.000
_cell.angle_alpha   90.00
_cell.angle_beta   90.00
_cell.angle_gamma   90.00
#
_symmetry.space_group_name_H-M   'P 1'
#
loop_
_entity.id
_entity.type
_entity.pdbx_description
1 polymer ?
#
loop_
_entity_poly.entity_id
_entity_poly.type
_entity_poly.pdbx_seq_one_letter_code
_entity_poly.pdbx_strand_id
1 'polypeptide(L)'
;MTKYAELDEEIKRMCNTAKEEWLNKECDELERLHLIDAKRMHEKVKDLSGKKRSQPAECIQSKEENIIIEKDKIRERWTEYIQELYNSERDDQLTVEYDDEGAAILAEE
;
A
#
# COMPACT_ATOMS: atom_id res chain seq x y z
N MET A 1 -14.79 -6.75 -50.68
CA MET A 1 -14.88 -6.38 -49.25
C MET A 1 -16.01 -5.39 -49.10
N THR A 2 -16.81 -5.48 -48.05
CA THR A 2 -17.88 -4.50 -47.79
C THR A 2 -17.24 -3.24 -47.23
N LYS A 3 -17.71 -2.07 -47.67
CA LYS A 3 -17.26 -0.74 -47.21
C LYS A 3 -17.25 -0.58 -45.68
N TYR A 4 -18.06 -1.39 -45.00
CA TYR A 4 -18.11 -1.49 -43.53
C TYR A 4 -16.85 -2.14 -42.94
N ALA A 5 -16.33 -3.20 -43.55
CA ALA A 5 -15.13 -3.88 -43.07
C ALA A 5 -13.88 -2.99 -43.18
N GLU A 6 -13.75 -2.24 -44.26
CA GLU A 6 -12.65 -1.28 -44.45
C GLU A 6 -12.71 -0.16 -43.39
N LEU A 7 -13.91 0.32 -43.06
CA LEU A 7 -14.10 1.34 -42.03
C LEU A 7 -13.82 0.80 -40.61
N ASP A 8 -14.23 -0.43 -40.33
CA ASP A 8 -13.97 -1.10 -39.04
C ASP A 8 -12.47 -1.35 -38.83
N GLU A 9 -11.74 -1.77 -39.87
CA GLU A 9 -10.28 -1.92 -39.82
C GLU A 9 -9.57 -0.59 -39.60
N GLU A 10 -10.02 0.48 -40.28
CA GLU A 10 -9.48 1.83 -40.08
C GLU A 10 -9.69 2.31 -38.64
N ILE A 11 -10.89 2.13 -38.09
CA ILE A 11 -11.20 2.51 -36.70
C ILE A 11 -10.32 1.71 -35.72
N LYS A 12 -10.17 0.40 -35.92
CA LYS A 12 -9.29 -0.43 -35.07
C LYS A 12 -7.83 0.01 -35.16
N ARG A 13 -7.36 0.34 -36.37
CA ARG A 13 -6.01 0.87 -36.58
C ARG A 13 -5.80 2.17 -35.82
N MET A 14 -6.72 3.13 -35.97
CA MET A 14 -6.66 4.40 -35.24
C MET A 14 -6.66 4.21 -33.72
N CYS A 15 -7.52 3.32 -33.20
CA CYS A 15 -7.55 2.99 -31.78
C CYS A 15 -6.23 2.38 -31.30
N ASN A 16 -5.63 1.48 -32.08
CA ASN A 16 -4.35 0.88 -31.75
C ASN A 16 -3.23 1.94 -31.76
N THR A 17 -3.15 2.76 -32.80
CA THR A 17 -2.16 3.85 -32.88
C THR A 17 -2.30 4.81 -31.70
N ALA A 18 -3.51 5.27 -31.40
CA ALA A 18 -3.75 6.16 -30.26
C ALA A 18 -3.35 5.52 -28.92
N LYS A 19 -3.59 4.21 -28.76
CA LYS A 19 -3.16 3.46 -27.57
C LYS A 19 -1.64 3.36 -27.48
N GLU A 20 -0.96 3.08 -28.59
CA GLU A 20 0.50 3.02 -28.64
C GLU A 20 1.13 4.38 -28.35
N GLU A 21 0.61 5.46 -28.93
CA GLU A 21 1.04 6.83 -28.66
C GLU A 21 0.89 7.20 -27.18
N TRP A 22 -0.24 6.83 -26.58
CA TRP A 22 -0.48 7.05 -25.16
C TRP A 22 0.51 6.27 -24.29
N LEU A 23 0.75 4.99 -24.59
CA LEU A 23 1.70 4.16 -23.86
C LEU A 23 3.14 4.71 -23.94
N ASN A 24 3.57 5.10 -25.14
CA ASN A 24 4.90 5.66 -25.35
C ASN A 24 5.10 6.94 -24.54
N LYS A 25 4.10 7.85 -24.57
CA LYS A 25 4.13 9.08 -23.78
C LYS A 25 4.24 8.82 -22.28
N GLU A 26 3.51 7.83 -21.76
CA GLU A 26 3.59 7.47 -20.35
C GLU A 26 4.95 6.86 -19.98
N CYS A 27 5.55 6.05 -20.86
CA CYS A 27 6.92 5.55 -20.69
C CYS A 27 7.95 6.69 -20.65
N ASP A 28 7.89 7.61 -21.62
CA ASP A 28 8.78 8.79 -21.66
C ASP A 28 8.69 9.62 -20.36
N GLU A 29 7.48 9.81 -19.83
CA GLU A 29 7.28 10.53 -18.58
C GLU A 29 7.86 9.76 -17.37
N LEU A 30 7.70 8.44 -17.33
CA LEU A 30 8.28 7.61 -16.28
C LEU A 30 9.81 7.59 -16.31
N GLU A 31 10.43 7.54 -17.48
CA GLU A 31 11.88 7.61 -17.64
C GLU A 31 12.44 8.96 -17.16
N ARG A 32 11.74 10.05 -17.46
CA ARG A 32 12.11 11.38 -16.93
C ARG A 32 11.96 11.45 -15.41
N LEU A 33 10.86 10.93 -14.87
CA LEU A 33 10.64 10.88 -13.43
C LEU A 33 11.66 9.99 -12.72
N HIS A 34 12.11 8.90 -13.34
CA HIS A 34 13.13 8.02 -12.77
C HIS A 34 14.43 8.76 -12.43
N LEU A 35 14.83 9.71 -13.27
CA LEU A 35 16.07 10.48 -13.09
C LEU A 35 15.97 11.61 -12.05
N ILE A 36 14.75 12.08 -11.77
CA ILE A 36 14.52 13.27 -10.93
C ILE A 36 13.93 12.89 -9.57
N ASP A 37 12.92 12.02 -9.57
CA ASP A 37 12.13 11.66 -8.40
C ASP A 37 11.57 10.23 -8.52
N ALA A 38 12.35 9.27 -8.01
CA ALA A 38 11.99 7.85 -8.03
C ALA A 38 10.70 7.56 -7.25
N LYS A 39 10.38 8.36 -6.21
CA LYS A 39 9.15 8.18 -5.43
C LYS A 39 7.92 8.48 -6.29
N ARG A 40 7.93 9.62 -6.99
CA ARG A 40 6.85 10.05 -7.88
C ARG A 40 6.69 9.11 -9.08
N MET A 41 7.80 8.56 -9.59
CA MET A 41 7.77 7.47 -10.59
C MET A 41 7.00 6.26 -10.06
N HIS A 42 7.33 5.75 -8.87
CA HIS A 42 6.64 4.60 -8.28
C HIS A 42 5.15 4.86 -8.00
N GLU A 43 4.78 6.08 -7.60
CA GLU A 43 3.38 6.47 -7.43
C GLU A 43 2.61 6.43 -8.76
N LYS A 44 3.20 6.96 -9.84
CA LYS A 44 2.59 6.95 -11.17
C LYS A 44 2.49 5.52 -11.75
N VAL A 45 3.50 4.68 -11.56
CA VAL A 45 3.44 3.24 -11.93
C VAL A 45 2.32 2.52 -11.18
N LYS A 46 2.13 2.82 -9.90
CA LYS A 46 1.07 2.23 -9.09
C LYS A 46 -0.32 2.62 -9.60
N ASP A 47 -0.49 3.88 -10.00
CA ASP A 47 -1.74 4.38 -10.57
C ASP A 47 -2.05 3.70 -11.92
N LEU A 48 -1.09 3.69 -12.84
CA LEU A 48 -1.20 3.05 -14.16
C LEU A 48 -1.45 1.55 -14.10
N SER A 49 -0.78 0.84 -13.17
CA SER A 49 -0.95 -0.61 -13.02
C SER A 49 -2.32 -1.00 -12.46
N GLY A 50 -3.12 -0.05 -11.96
CA GLY A 50 -4.45 -0.31 -11.40
C GLY A 50 -4.47 -1.26 -10.20
N LYS A 51 -3.30 -1.64 -9.68
CA LYS A 51 -3.13 -2.50 -8.51
C LYS A 51 -3.46 -1.68 -7.27
N LYS A 52 -4.75 -1.49 -7.03
CA LYS A 52 -5.23 -1.13 -5.70
C LYS A 52 -4.76 -2.26 -4.79
N ARG A 53 -3.85 -1.95 -3.85
CA ARG A 53 -3.61 -2.86 -2.74
C ARG A 53 -5.00 -3.12 -2.16
N SER A 54 -5.44 -4.39 -2.17
CA SER A 54 -6.54 -4.77 -1.30
C SER A 54 -6.11 -4.26 0.06
N GLN A 55 -6.84 -3.30 0.63
CA GLN A 55 -6.60 -2.93 2.02
C GLN A 55 -6.59 -4.26 2.78
N PRO A 56 -5.51 -4.59 3.52
CA PRO A 56 -5.60 -5.75 4.39
C PRO A 56 -6.86 -5.52 5.21
N ALA A 57 -7.80 -6.46 5.15
CA ALA A 57 -8.97 -6.39 5.98
C ALA A 57 -8.43 -6.17 7.39
N GLU A 58 -8.80 -5.05 8.03
CA GLU A 58 -8.51 -4.83 9.43
C GLU A 58 -9.19 -5.98 10.15
N CYS A 59 -8.44 -7.05 10.42
CA CYS A 59 -8.96 -8.24 11.04
C CYS A 59 -8.18 -8.49 12.32
N ILE A 60 -8.93 -8.75 13.39
CA ILE A 60 -8.36 -9.07 14.70
C ILE A 60 -8.91 -10.41 15.13
N GLN A 61 -8.06 -11.20 15.77
CA GLN A 61 -8.46 -12.50 16.29
C GLN A 61 -9.18 -12.32 17.64
N SER A 62 -10.39 -12.88 17.73
CA SER A 62 -11.15 -12.97 18.97
C SER A 62 -10.43 -13.88 19.97
N LYS A 63 -10.81 -13.78 21.25
CA LYS A 63 -10.35 -14.67 22.32
C LYS A 63 -10.72 -16.14 22.05
N GLU A 64 -11.79 -16.37 21.27
CA GLU A 64 -12.28 -17.70 20.84
C GLU A 64 -11.71 -18.15 19.48
N GLU A 65 -10.56 -17.61 19.06
CA GLU A 65 -9.88 -17.95 17.79
C GLU A 65 -10.64 -17.57 16.50
N ASN A 66 -11.78 -16.87 16.61
CA ASN A 66 -12.55 -16.38 15.47
C ASN A 66 -11.97 -15.08 14.87
N ILE A 67 -11.94 -14.97 13.53
CA ILE A 67 -11.47 -13.75 12.84
C ILE A 67 -12.59 -12.72 12.80
N ILE A 68 -12.40 -11.58 13.47
CA ILE A 68 -13.31 -10.44 13.47
C ILE A 68 -12.90 -9.47 12.37
N ILE A 69 -13.81 -9.20 11.44
CA ILE A 69 -13.60 -8.27 10.30
C ILE A 69 -14.47 -7.01 10.44
N GLU A 70 -15.44 -7.03 11.37
CA GLU A 70 -16.39 -5.95 11.60
C GLU A 70 -15.79 -4.86 12.50
N LYS A 71 -15.84 -3.60 12.04
CA LYS A 71 -15.16 -2.47 12.71
C LYS A 71 -15.61 -2.23 14.15
N ASP A 72 -16.90 -2.40 14.44
CA ASP A 72 -17.43 -2.24 15.81
C ASP A 72 -16.83 -3.29 16.75
N LYS A 73 -16.87 -4.56 16.33
CA LYS A 73 -16.31 -5.67 17.10
C LYS A 73 -14.80 -5.60 17.27
N ILE A 74 -14.07 -5.02 16.30
CA ILE A 74 -12.63 -4.74 16.45
C ILE A 74 -12.42 -3.76 17.60
N ARG A 75 -13.22 -2.69 17.68
CA ARG A 75 -13.12 -1.68 18.74
C ARG A 75 -13.48 -2.26 20.11
N GLU A 76 -14.52 -3.08 20.18
CA GLU A 76 -14.90 -3.80 21.40
C GLU A 76 -13.74 -4.70 21.86
N ARG A 77 -13.17 -5.52 20.96
CA ARG A 77 -12.04 -6.41 21.27
C ARG A 77 -10.80 -5.66 21.75
N TRP A 78 -10.48 -4.50 21.17
CA TRP A 78 -9.41 -3.62 21.65
C TRP A 78 -9.69 -3.09 23.06
N THR A 79 -10.94 -2.72 23.33
CA THR A 79 -11.36 -2.23 24.65
C THR A 79 -11.22 -3.33 25.70
N GLU A 80 -11.70 -4.54 25.41
CA GLU A 80 -11.55 -5.72 26.26
C GLU A 80 -10.08 -6.04 26.52
N TYR A 81 -9.24 -6.05 25.48
CA TYR A 81 -7.82 -6.33 25.61
C TYR A 81 -7.10 -5.32 26.52
N ILE A 82 -7.37 -4.03 26.35
CA ILE A 82 -6.79 -2.97 27.17
C ILE A 82 -7.28 -3.09 28.62
N GLN A 83 -8.56 -3.38 28.83
CA GLN A 83 -9.10 -3.62 30.16
C GLN A 83 -8.44 -4.83 30.83
N GLU A 84 -8.26 -5.95 30.12
CA GLU A 84 -7.53 -7.11 30.62
C GLU A 84 -6.07 -6.74 30.97
N LEU A 85 -5.41 -5.94 30.13
CA LEU A 85 -4.00 -5.57 30.31
C LEU A 85 -3.76 -4.67 31.53
N TYR A 86 -4.68 -3.73 31.80
CA TYR A 86 -4.55 -2.75 32.90
C TYR A 86 -5.29 -3.14 34.19
N ASN A 87 -6.27 -4.04 34.13
CA ASN A 87 -6.91 -4.59 35.33
C ASN A 87 -6.19 -5.85 35.86
N SER A 88 -5.25 -6.41 35.09
CA SER A 88 -4.31 -7.39 35.63
C SER A 88 -3.39 -6.70 36.62
N GLU A 89 -3.29 -7.20 37.86
CA GLU A 89 -2.28 -6.80 38.86
C GLU A 89 -0.87 -7.10 38.30
N ARG A 90 -0.39 -6.25 37.40
CA ARG A 90 1.00 -6.25 36.99
C ARG A 90 1.77 -5.58 38.11
N ASP A 91 2.53 -6.39 38.83
CA ASP A 91 3.53 -5.95 39.79
C ASP A 91 4.34 -4.81 39.15
N ASP A 92 4.30 -3.63 39.76
CA ASP A 92 4.88 -2.36 39.26
C ASP A 92 6.42 -2.39 39.17
N GLN A 93 7.04 -3.57 39.31
CA GLN A 93 8.48 -3.76 39.27
C GLN A 93 8.96 -4.05 37.85
N LEU A 94 8.84 -3.05 36.97
CA LEU A 94 9.61 -3.03 35.73
C LEU A 94 10.83 -2.13 35.96
N THR A 95 11.88 -2.70 36.53
CA THR A 95 13.21 -2.08 36.55
C THR A 95 13.77 -2.12 35.13
N VAL A 96 13.55 -1.04 34.38
CA VAL A 96 14.26 -0.82 33.12
C VAL A 96 15.70 -0.47 33.49
N GLU A 97 16.60 -1.44 33.30
CA GLU A 97 18.04 -1.18 33.34
C GLU A 97 18.38 -0.36 32.09
N TYR A 98 18.67 0.92 32.29
CA TYR A 98 19.23 1.76 31.24
C TYR A 98 20.69 1.35 31.07
N ASP A 99 20.97 0.54 30.05
CA ASP A 99 22.32 0.46 29.50
C ASP A 99 22.62 1.82 28.84
N ASP A 100 23.42 2.64 29.50
CA ASP A 100 23.93 3.93 29.02
C ASP A 100 24.78 3.79 27.73
N GLU A 101 25.04 2.56 27.26
CA GLU A 101 25.68 2.28 25.98
C GLU A 101 24.68 2.34 24.82
N GLY A 102 24.13 3.54 24.59
CA GLY A 102 23.47 3.88 23.34
C GLY A 102 24.43 3.70 22.16
N ALA A 103 23.97 3.05 21.10
CA ALA A 103 24.77 2.80 19.90
C ALA A 103 25.43 4.10 19.38
N ALA A 104 26.76 4.10 19.28
CA ALA A 104 27.54 5.20 18.75
C ALA A 104 27.33 5.33 17.23
N ILE A 105 26.18 5.87 16.82
CA ILE A 105 25.84 6.16 15.41
C ILE A 105 26.32 7.55 14.96
N LEU A 106 27.07 8.27 15.80
CA LEU A 106 27.76 9.51 15.42
C LEU A 106 29.25 9.25 15.28
N ALA A 107 29.65 8.67 14.15
CA ALA A 107 30.97 8.95 13.60
C ALA A 107 30.80 10.16 12.67
N GLU A 108 31.28 11.31 13.14
CA GLU A 108 31.40 12.56 12.38
C GLU A 108 32.30 12.40 11.14
N GLU A 109 31.82 13.01 10.04
CA GLU A 109 32.46 13.54 8.82
C GLU A 109 33.74 12.90 8.26
#